data_AF-A0A151F6I9-F1
#
_entry.id   AF-A0A151F6I9-F1
#
_cell.length_a   1.000
_cell.length_b   1.000
_cell.length_c   1.000
_cell.angle_alpha   90.00
_cell.angle_beta   90.00
_cell.angle_gamma   90.00
#
_symmetry.space_group_name_H-M   'P 1'
#
loop_
_entity.id
_entity.type
_entity.pdbx_description
1 polymer ?
#
loop_
_entity_poly.entity_id
_entity_poly.type
_entity_poly.pdbx_seq_one_letter_code
_entity_poly.pdbx_strand_id
1 'polypeptide(L)'
;MKRLIGFATLVILLILSNAHNECSQQGTRVLFDKYHAHWNPSTQLYQIIYDLESRGYIVDFSDKRINSSLLSQYNIFVLMDPSEDFSDYEKESIRGFVENGGGLIILGECDRVMSSEGILTPINDISSMFGIGFNNDRVIDSEEQISDTETTLWEPEGFVIISNFIRHPVTLLISNVGYCWGCSLELQPPAVGLAFGNPTSLAGRGILLQDLTGKEKEGDDIVVLAAAEYGMGKVLAIGDTDFLIAGHDRFGDHDGFLSFRQNRQLGLNMFEWVGEKSTTRADYDGDGVPDSSDQCINPGCKIVDSVGCPKDSDNDGLNDCEDRCPTEPGTPANYGCSGDRDNDGIPDDQDACNNPDCSAVDSQGCPKDTDGDEMNDCEDECPSEYGEKNNNGCPEQIGEKDSDNDGVPDDQDGCFNPECSRVDSQGCPRDSDNDGVNDCEDQCLNQPGIQAHNGCPEQQTGPTFCLGTVLLSIMVISGAIITKMKLK
;
A
#
# COMPACT_ATOMS: atom_id res chain seq x y z
N MET A 1 -4.83 30.72 80.54
CA MET A 1 -3.65 31.25 79.81
C MET A 1 -2.75 30.15 79.25
N LYS A 2 -1.92 29.43 80.03
CA LYS A 2 -0.89 28.51 79.47
C LYS A 2 -1.35 27.46 78.43
N ARG A 3 -2.60 26.97 78.47
CA ARG A 3 -3.13 26.03 77.45
C ARG A 3 -3.65 26.68 76.15
N LEU A 4 -3.90 28.00 76.11
CA LEU A 4 -4.37 28.67 74.89
C LEU A 4 -3.22 28.99 73.92
N ILE A 5 -2.07 29.38 74.49
CA ILE A 5 -0.88 29.80 73.72
C ILE A 5 -0.36 28.68 72.83
N GLY A 6 -0.28 27.44 73.38
CA GLY A 6 0.21 26.28 72.62
C GLY A 6 -0.66 25.88 71.44
N PHE A 7 -1.98 26.12 71.49
CA PHE A 7 -2.87 25.82 70.37
C PHE A 7 -2.74 26.88 69.27
N ALA A 8 -2.59 28.16 69.65
CA ALA A 8 -2.33 29.25 68.71
C ALA A 8 -0.98 29.06 67.98
N THR A 9 0.10 28.70 68.69
CA THR A 9 1.39 28.44 68.03
C THR A 9 1.37 27.19 67.16
N LEU A 10 0.63 26.14 67.52
CA LEU A 10 0.51 24.94 66.67
C LEU A 10 -0.27 25.23 65.39
N VAL A 11 -1.36 26.00 65.47
CA VAL A 11 -2.13 26.42 64.29
C VAL A 11 -1.32 27.38 63.40
N ILE A 12 -0.56 28.31 63.98
CA ILE A 12 0.34 29.19 63.21
C ILE A 12 1.46 28.38 62.54
N LEU A 13 2.03 27.37 63.20
CA LEU A 13 3.01 26.46 62.60
C LEU A 13 2.42 25.60 61.48
N LEU A 14 1.16 25.16 61.59
CA LEU A 14 0.46 24.42 60.51
C LEU A 14 0.08 25.33 59.33
N ILE A 15 -0.24 26.59 59.57
CA ILE A 15 -0.46 27.58 58.51
C ILE A 15 0.87 27.90 57.82
N LEU A 16 1.97 28.06 58.57
CA LEU A 16 3.30 28.33 58.02
C LEU A 16 3.95 27.11 57.34
N SER A 17 3.67 25.88 57.77
CA SER A 17 4.10 24.68 57.03
C SER A 17 3.37 24.54 55.70
N ASN A 18 2.12 25.01 55.61
CA ASN A 18 1.34 24.98 54.38
C ASN A 18 1.63 26.19 53.48
N ALA A 19 2.04 27.33 54.05
CA ALA A 19 2.54 28.51 53.32
C ALA A 19 3.97 28.37 52.78
N HIS A 20 4.55 27.16 52.81
CA HIS A 20 5.76 26.81 52.06
C HIS A 20 5.49 25.82 50.92
N ASN A 21 4.21 25.54 50.63
CA ASN A 21 3.75 24.91 49.39
C ASN A 21 3.17 25.91 48.37
N GLU A 22 3.42 27.21 48.52
CA GLU A 22 3.55 28.12 47.36
C GLU A 22 4.86 27.79 46.62
N CYS A 23 4.96 26.55 46.14
CA CYS A 23 6.11 26.06 45.39
C CYS A 23 6.00 26.60 43.96
N SER A 24 6.49 27.84 43.79
CA SER A 24 6.96 28.41 42.54
C SER A 24 6.23 27.93 41.28
N GLN A 25 5.07 28.52 40.96
CA GLN A 25 4.63 28.56 39.57
C GLN A 25 5.58 29.48 38.78
N GLN A 26 6.74 28.91 38.45
CA GLN A 26 7.66 29.47 37.49
C GLN A 26 7.01 29.27 36.13
N GLY A 27 6.39 30.33 35.63
CA GLY A 27 5.63 30.34 34.37
C GLY A 27 6.44 29.77 33.21
N THR A 28 5.77 29.04 32.31
CA THR A 28 6.41 28.37 31.17
C THR A 28 7.24 29.38 30.38
N ARG A 29 8.56 29.18 30.37
CA ARG A 29 9.49 30.14 29.80
C ARG A 29 9.68 29.88 28.31
N VAL A 30 9.43 30.88 27.48
CA VAL A 30 9.57 30.86 26.03
C VAL A 30 10.77 31.72 25.64
N LEU A 31 11.66 31.19 24.81
CA LEU A 31 12.73 31.96 24.18
C LEU A 31 12.49 32.03 22.67
N PHE A 32 12.31 33.22 22.13
CA PHE A 32 12.37 33.45 20.69
C PHE A 32 13.82 33.71 20.28
N ASP A 33 14.27 33.04 19.22
CA ASP A 33 15.52 33.42 18.56
C ASP A 33 15.32 34.72 17.79
N LYS A 34 16.07 35.75 18.17
CA LYS A 34 16.08 37.07 17.52
C LYS A 34 17.44 37.36 16.87
N TYR A 35 18.39 36.43 16.96
CA TYR A 35 19.68 36.52 16.32
C TYR A 35 19.63 35.92 14.90
N HIS A 36 18.93 34.79 14.72
CA HIS A 36 18.81 34.13 13.42
C HIS A 36 17.55 34.55 12.63
N ALA A 37 16.50 35.05 13.28
CA ALA A 37 15.22 35.36 12.64
C ALA A 37 15.29 36.53 11.64
N HIS A 38 14.75 36.33 10.44
CA HIS A 38 14.72 37.31 9.35
C HIS A 38 13.91 38.58 9.72
N TRP A 39 12.75 38.39 10.36
CA TRP A 39 11.97 39.47 10.95
C TRP A 39 12.08 39.47 12.47
N ASN A 40 12.01 40.64 13.12
CA ASN A 40 12.05 40.72 14.58
C ASN A 40 10.76 40.14 15.23
N PRO A 41 10.82 39.02 15.97
CA PRO A 41 9.60 38.35 16.46
C PRO A 41 8.80 39.20 17.45
N SER A 42 9.48 40.03 18.27
CA SER A 42 8.82 40.88 19.27
C SER A 42 7.97 42.02 18.67
N THR A 43 8.11 42.30 17.38
CA THR A 43 7.25 43.26 16.65
C THR A 43 6.21 42.60 15.75
N GLN A 44 6.43 41.38 15.25
CA GLN A 44 5.45 40.69 14.39
C GLN A 44 4.40 39.94 15.22
N LEU A 45 4.84 39.21 16.24
CA LEU A 45 4.03 38.26 17.00
C LEU A 45 3.44 38.86 18.29
N TYR A 46 3.40 40.19 18.40
CA TYR A 46 3.18 40.89 19.67
C TYR A 46 1.85 40.56 20.36
N GLN A 47 0.80 40.22 19.60
CA GLN A 47 -0.49 39.81 20.16
C GLN A 47 -0.52 38.37 20.70
N ILE A 48 0.10 37.41 20.01
CA ILE A 48 0.19 36.03 20.54
C ILE A 48 1.15 36.00 21.74
N ILE A 49 2.21 36.82 21.74
CA ILE A 49 3.06 37.06 22.91
C ILE A 49 2.22 37.60 24.09
N TYR A 50 1.38 38.60 23.86
CA TYR A 50 0.49 39.14 24.89
C TYR A 50 -0.52 38.09 25.43
N ASP A 51 -1.09 37.25 24.55
CA ASP A 51 -1.97 36.16 24.97
C ASP A 51 -1.23 35.13 25.84
N LEU A 52 0.02 34.79 25.50
CA LEU A 52 0.88 33.91 26.29
C LEU A 52 1.24 34.52 27.65
N GLU A 53 1.66 35.78 27.70
CA GLU A 53 1.91 36.50 28.96
C GLU A 53 0.66 36.57 29.84
N SER A 54 -0.53 36.80 29.25
CA SER A 54 -1.82 36.79 29.96
C SER A 54 -2.16 35.43 30.57
N ARG A 55 -1.61 34.35 30.00
CA ARG A 55 -1.73 32.95 30.47
C ARG A 55 -0.61 32.54 31.43
N GLY A 56 0.28 33.46 31.79
CA GLY A 56 1.37 33.22 32.75
C GLY A 56 2.63 32.59 32.15
N TYR A 57 2.79 32.60 30.82
CA TYR A 57 4.08 32.33 30.20
C TYR A 57 5.04 33.51 30.44
N ILE A 58 6.35 33.26 30.37
CA ILE A 58 7.39 34.29 30.47
C ILE A 58 8.13 34.30 29.14
N VAL A 59 8.04 35.38 28.38
CA VAL A 59 8.60 35.47 27.03
C VAL A 59 9.89 36.31 27.03
N ASP A 60 10.99 35.70 26.57
CA ASP A 60 12.29 36.33 26.39
C ASP A 60 12.76 36.23 24.93
N PHE A 61 13.73 37.06 24.53
CA PHE A 61 14.28 37.11 23.17
C PHE A 61 15.81 37.03 23.21
N SER A 62 16.43 36.21 22.35
CA SER A 62 17.89 36.12 22.26
C SER A 62 18.45 36.97 21.11
N ASP A 63 19.04 38.12 21.44
CA ASP A 63 19.93 38.89 20.54
C ASP A 63 21.34 38.25 20.41
N LYS A 64 21.46 36.94 20.64
CA LYS A 64 22.73 36.19 20.67
C LYS A 64 22.56 34.77 20.14
N ARG A 65 23.64 34.28 19.51
CA ARG A 65 23.87 32.85 19.22
C ARG A 65 23.57 31.95 20.42
N ILE A 66 22.94 30.83 20.11
CA ILE A 66 22.28 29.95 21.07
C ILE A 66 23.30 28.99 21.69
N ASN A 67 22.97 28.41 22.85
CA ASN A 67 23.80 27.41 23.54
C ASN A 67 22.98 26.69 24.61
N SER A 68 23.40 25.48 24.99
CA SER A 68 22.72 24.66 26.01
C SER A 68 22.61 25.33 27.38
N SER A 69 23.55 26.18 27.78
CA SER A 69 23.48 26.95 29.04
C SER A 69 22.39 28.04 29.01
N LEU A 70 22.06 28.57 27.83
CA LEU A 70 20.91 29.45 27.64
C LEU A 70 19.61 28.64 27.59
N LEU A 71 19.53 27.63 26.71
CA LEU A 71 18.30 26.85 26.47
C LEU A 71 17.81 26.08 27.71
N SER A 72 18.71 25.56 28.55
CA SER A 72 18.36 24.88 29.81
C SER A 72 17.62 25.74 30.84
N GLN A 73 17.48 27.05 30.59
CA GLN A 73 16.70 27.97 31.42
C GLN A 73 15.24 28.14 30.92
N TYR A 74 14.87 27.53 29.80
CA TYR A 74 13.59 27.69 29.12
C TYR A 74 12.82 26.36 29.03
N ASN A 75 11.55 26.45 28.63
CA ASN A 75 10.68 25.31 28.37
C ASN A 75 10.32 25.20 26.89
N ILE A 76 10.18 26.34 26.21
CA ILE A 76 9.89 26.42 24.77
C ILE A 76 10.95 27.29 24.10
N PHE A 77 11.45 26.84 22.95
CA PHE A 77 12.30 27.61 22.04
C PHE A 77 11.55 27.80 20.72
N VAL A 78 11.61 29.01 20.15
CA VAL A 78 10.89 29.36 18.92
C VAL A 78 11.86 29.90 17.89
N LEU A 79 11.89 29.22 16.73
CA LEU A 79 12.51 29.69 15.50
C LEU A 79 11.41 30.27 14.60
N MET A 80 11.67 31.45 14.05
CA MET A 80 10.78 32.15 13.12
C MET A 80 11.64 32.64 11.97
N ASP A 81 11.40 32.12 10.76
CA ASP A 81 12.06 32.55 9.53
C ASP A 81 13.61 32.67 9.62
N PRO A 82 14.36 31.64 10.08
CA PRO A 82 15.80 31.80 10.33
C PRO A 82 16.59 32.02 9.03
N SER A 83 17.24 33.18 8.87
CA SER A 83 18.01 33.58 7.67
C SER A 83 19.54 33.67 7.90
N GLU A 84 20.04 33.17 9.03
CA GLU A 84 21.47 33.16 9.39
C GLU A 84 21.91 31.73 9.73
N ASP A 85 23.11 31.33 9.31
CA ASP A 85 23.62 29.96 9.49
C ASP A 85 23.79 29.58 10.97
N PHE A 86 23.27 28.43 11.40
CA PHE A 86 23.54 27.85 12.72
C PHE A 86 24.89 27.14 12.75
N SER A 87 25.70 27.35 13.80
CA SER A 87 26.91 26.55 14.00
C SER A 87 26.57 25.15 14.53
N ASP A 88 27.46 24.16 14.31
CA ASP A 88 27.25 22.78 14.79
C ASP A 88 26.94 22.71 16.30
N TYR A 89 27.57 23.58 17.10
CA TYR A 89 27.32 23.68 18.53
C TYR A 89 25.92 24.24 18.88
N GLU A 90 25.32 25.05 18.00
CA GLU A 90 23.94 25.51 18.14
C GLU A 90 22.95 24.43 17.74
N LYS A 91 23.19 23.72 16.63
CA LYS A 91 22.40 22.55 16.21
C LYS A 91 22.33 21.52 17.33
N GLU A 92 23.48 21.13 17.88
CA GLU A 92 23.56 20.17 19.01
C GLU A 92 23.01 20.73 20.33
N SER A 93 23.04 22.05 20.54
CA SER A 93 22.37 22.68 21.68
C SER A 93 20.85 22.61 21.55
N ILE A 94 20.31 22.76 20.34
CA ILE A 94 18.87 22.71 20.05
C ILE A 94 18.36 21.26 20.08
N ARG A 95 19.07 20.32 19.43
CA ARG A 95 18.78 18.88 19.51
C ARG A 95 18.79 18.38 20.96
N GLY A 96 19.86 18.66 21.69
CA GLY A 96 19.99 18.31 23.11
C GLY A 96 18.96 18.99 24.01
N PHE A 97 18.42 20.16 23.64
CA PHE A 97 17.30 20.80 24.36
C PHE A 97 15.99 20.02 24.17
N VAL A 98 15.65 19.64 22.94
CA VAL A 98 14.46 18.81 22.67
C VAL A 98 14.60 17.44 23.33
N GLU A 99 15.73 16.74 23.16
CA GLU A 99 16.00 15.44 23.78
C GLU A 99 15.74 15.40 25.30
N ASN A 100 16.00 16.52 25.99
CA ASN A 100 15.86 16.66 27.45
C ASN A 100 14.51 17.25 27.90
N GLY A 101 13.52 17.35 27.01
CA GLY A 101 12.16 17.77 27.34
C GLY A 101 11.84 19.24 27.06
N GLY A 102 12.60 19.86 26.14
CA GLY A 102 12.26 21.16 25.56
C GLY A 102 11.21 21.05 24.45
N GLY A 103 10.33 22.03 24.37
CA GLY A 103 9.41 22.23 23.26
C GLY A 103 10.03 23.11 22.18
N LEU A 104 9.97 22.71 20.92
CA LEU A 104 10.46 23.49 19.78
C LEU A 104 9.28 23.88 18.87
N ILE A 105 9.19 25.15 18.50
CA ILE A 105 8.30 25.63 17.43
C ILE A 105 9.16 26.22 16.32
N ILE A 106 8.88 25.82 15.08
CA ILE A 106 9.54 26.32 13.87
C ILE A 106 8.46 26.89 12.95
N LEU A 107 8.58 28.17 12.62
CA LEU A 107 7.68 28.88 11.71
C LEU A 107 8.43 29.18 10.39
N GLY A 108 7.77 28.90 9.26
CA GLY A 108 8.32 29.04 7.90
C GLY A 108 7.50 29.95 6.99
N GLU A 109 7.82 29.96 5.70
CA GLU A 109 7.40 30.99 4.74
C GLU A 109 7.55 30.48 3.28
N CYS A 110 6.94 31.14 2.29
CA CYS A 110 6.93 30.70 0.88
C CYS A 110 8.31 30.61 0.20
N ASP A 111 8.31 29.87 -0.92
CA ASP A 111 9.34 29.82 -1.97
C ASP A 111 10.08 31.14 -2.19
N ARG A 112 9.37 32.27 -2.27
CA ARG A 112 9.95 33.58 -2.51
C ARG A 112 10.94 33.96 -1.42
N VAL A 113 10.56 33.94 -0.15
CA VAL A 113 11.46 34.37 0.95
C VAL A 113 12.48 33.27 1.25
N MET A 114 12.06 32.00 1.18
CA MET A 114 12.94 30.82 1.24
C MET A 114 14.11 30.88 0.25
N SER A 115 13.88 31.44 -0.95
CA SER A 115 14.88 31.52 -2.03
C SER A 115 15.57 32.88 -2.18
N SER A 116 14.92 34.01 -1.85
CA SER A 116 15.57 35.34 -1.94
C SER A 116 16.37 35.70 -0.70
N GLU A 117 15.92 35.27 0.49
CA GLU A 117 16.53 35.61 1.79
C GLU A 117 17.30 34.42 2.40
N GLY A 118 17.34 33.27 1.71
CA GLY A 118 18.19 32.12 2.06
C GLY A 118 17.69 31.20 3.17
N ILE A 119 16.50 31.45 3.72
CA ILE A 119 15.92 30.78 4.91
C ILE A 119 15.87 29.24 4.75
N LEU A 120 15.73 28.73 3.52
CA LEU A 120 15.59 27.31 3.25
C LEU A 120 16.74 26.45 3.82
N THR A 121 17.97 26.97 3.87
CA THR A 121 19.09 26.22 4.45
C THR A 121 19.05 26.26 5.98
N PRO A 122 19.09 27.42 6.68
CA PRO A 122 19.09 27.44 8.14
C PRO A 122 17.85 26.81 8.79
N ILE A 123 16.66 26.90 8.18
CA ILE A 123 15.45 26.28 8.74
C ILE A 123 15.53 24.74 8.70
N ASN A 124 15.97 24.18 7.57
CA ASN A 124 16.13 22.73 7.40
C ASN A 124 17.34 22.19 8.16
N ASP A 125 18.39 23.00 8.35
CA ASP A 125 19.54 22.71 9.23
C ASP A 125 19.15 22.42 10.68
N ILE A 126 17.94 22.81 11.10
CA ILE A 126 17.36 22.46 12.40
C ILE A 126 16.22 21.46 12.28
N SER A 127 15.23 21.70 11.41
CA SER A 127 13.99 20.90 11.37
C SER A 127 14.23 19.46 10.92
N SER A 128 15.19 19.23 10.02
CA SER A 128 15.48 17.89 9.49
C SER A 128 16.05 16.94 10.55
N MET A 129 16.64 17.45 11.63
CA MET A 129 17.06 16.65 12.80
C MET A 129 15.90 15.94 13.50
N PHE A 130 14.66 16.37 13.22
CA PHE A 130 13.43 15.84 13.81
C PHE A 130 12.47 15.29 12.74
N GLY A 131 12.99 14.95 11.54
CA GLY A 131 12.21 14.36 10.46
C GLY A 131 11.35 15.33 9.64
N ILE A 132 11.50 16.66 9.82
CA ILE A 132 10.68 17.66 9.12
C ILE A 132 11.53 18.48 8.13
N GLY A 133 11.15 18.46 6.85
CA GLY A 133 11.70 19.35 5.83
C GLY A 133 10.70 20.43 5.41
N PHE A 134 11.12 21.69 5.37
CA PHE A 134 10.39 22.78 4.72
C PHE A 134 10.74 22.79 3.23
N ASN A 135 9.74 22.80 2.35
CA ASN A 135 9.95 22.86 0.91
C ASN A 135 10.15 24.30 0.42
N ASN A 136 10.77 24.41 -0.76
CA ASN A 136 10.86 25.65 -1.53
C ASN A 136 9.70 25.65 -2.53
N ASP A 137 8.50 25.89 -2.03
CA ASP A 137 7.23 25.97 -2.76
C ASP A 137 6.27 26.95 -2.01
N ARG A 138 5.09 27.17 -2.58
CA ARG A 138 4.00 27.96 -2.00
C ARG A 138 2.72 27.14 -2.13
N VAL A 139 1.95 27.05 -1.05
CA VAL A 139 0.62 26.41 -1.04
C VAL A 139 -0.42 27.42 -1.49
N ILE A 140 -1.22 27.03 -2.47
CA ILE A 140 -2.37 27.77 -2.99
C ILE A 140 -3.56 26.82 -3.09
N ASP A 141 -4.77 27.35 -3.20
CA ASP A 141 -6.00 26.58 -3.42
C ASP A 141 -6.83 27.27 -4.50
N SER A 142 -7.62 26.50 -5.25
CA SER A 142 -8.44 27.01 -6.35
C SER A 142 -9.91 27.26 -5.99
N GLU A 143 -10.39 26.73 -4.86
CA GLU A 143 -11.77 26.91 -4.38
C GLU A 143 -11.82 27.47 -2.94
N GLU A 144 -10.99 26.96 -2.02
CA GLU A 144 -10.96 27.36 -0.60
C GLU A 144 -9.97 28.51 -0.35
N GLN A 145 -10.21 29.66 -1.00
CA GLN A 145 -9.47 30.92 -0.77
C GLN A 145 -10.22 31.89 0.16
N ILE A 146 -9.48 32.79 0.80
CA ILE A 146 -10.06 33.97 1.46
C ILE A 146 -10.57 34.94 0.40
N SER A 147 -11.83 35.37 0.49
CA SER A 147 -12.44 36.20 -0.55
C SER A 147 -12.00 37.66 -0.53
N ASP A 148 -12.14 38.33 -1.68
CA ASP A 148 -11.99 39.78 -1.88
C ASP A 148 -12.87 40.66 -0.96
N THR A 149 -13.77 40.05 -0.18
CA THR A 149 -14.62 40.74 0.80
C THR A 149 -14.18 40.55 2.26
N GLU A 150 -13.22 39.67 2.51
CA GLU A 150 -12.61 39.43 3.83
C GLU A 150 -11.15 39.95 3.93
N THR A 151 -10.60 40.55 2.87
CA THR A 151 -9.33 41.30 2.90
C THR A 151 -9.47 42.64 2.16
N THR A 152 -8.44 43.50 2.25
CA THR A 152 -8.29 44.69 1.40
C THR A 152 -7.16 44.56 0.38
N LEU A 153 -6.69 43.33 0.11
CA LEU A 153 -5.64 43.08 -0.87
C LEU A 153 -6.22 43.04 -2.29
N TRP A 154 -5.33 43.13 -3.28
CA TRP A 154 -5.72 43.22 -4.69
C TRP A 154 -5.72 41.88 -5.43
N GLU A 155 -5.12 40.85 -4.83
CA GLU A 155 -4.94 39.51 -5.38
C GLU A 155 -5.04 38.49 -4.23
N PRO A 156 -6.07 37.62 -4.15
CA PRO A 156 -6.24 36.63 -3.08
C PRO A 156 -5.47 35.32 -3.32
N GLU A 157 -4.84 35.14 -4.49
CA GLU A 157 -4.20 33.88 -4.87
C GLU A 157 -3.08 33.49 -3.88
N GLY A 158 -3.31 32.40 -3.15
CA GLY A 158 -2.44 31.90 -2.07
C GLY A 158 -2.68 32.52 -0.68
N PHE A 159 -3.89 33.01 -0.44
CA PHE A 159 -4.54 33.07 0.87
C PHE A 159 -5.50 31.90 0.99
N VAL A 160 -5.03 30.76 1.51
CA VAL A 160 -5.77 29.50 1.58
C VAL A 160 -6.53 29.39 2.90
N ILE A 161 -7.68 28.72 2.90
CA ILE A 161 -8.38 28.28 4.11
C ILE A 161 -8.10 26.79 4.29
N ILE A 162 -7.25 26.43 5.27
CA ILE A 162 -6.94 25.04 5.57
C ILE A 162 -8.02 24.47 6.48
N SER A 163 -8.70 23.43 6.01
CA SER A 163 -9.80 22.74 6.72
C SER A 163 -9.52 21.27 7.05
N ASN A 164 -8.47 20.68 6.46
CA ASN A 164 -8.12 19.27 6.62
C ASN A 164 -7.15 19.07 7.80
N PHE A 165 -7.61 18.39 8.86
CA PHE A 165 -6.85 18.16 10.09
C PHE A 165 -7.04 16.72 10.59
N ILE A 166 -5.95 16.04 10.97
CA ILE A 166 -6.08 14.87 11.84
C ILE A 166 -6.33 15.30 13.29
N ARG A 167 -6.91 14.41 14.10
CA ARG A 167 -7.26 14.69 15.49
C ARG A 167 -6.03 14.61 16.41
N HIS A 168 -5.50 15.78 16.78
CA HIS A 168 -4.35 15.95 17.68
C HIS A 168 -4.69 17.01 18.75
N PRO A 169 -4.00 17.09 19.92
CA PRO A 169 -4.23 18.18 20.88
C PRO A 169 -4.03 19.57 20.27
N VAL A 170 -3.08 19.71 19.34
CA VAL A 170 -2.81 20.96 18.61
C VAL A 170 -4.00 21.38 17.73
N THR A 171 -4.63 20.44 17.04
CA THR A 171 -5.78 20.68 16.13
C THR A 171 -7.12 20.59 16.86
N LEU A 172 -7.12 20.43 18.18
CA LEU A 172 -8.34 20.22 18.97
C LEU A 172 -9.26 21.46 18.93
N LEU A 173 -10.51 21.24 18.53
CA LEU A 173 -11.53 22.28 18.26
C LEU A 173 -11.20 23.25 17.12
N ILE A 174 -10.16 22.97 16.31
CA ILE A 174 -9.91 23.66 15.05
C ILE A 174 -10.79 23.03 13.95
N SER A 175 -11.28 23.87 13.04
CA SER A 175 -12.16 23.48 11.91
C SER A 175 -11.83 24.27 10.64
N ASN A 176 -11.27 25.48 10.77
CA ASN A 176 -10.45 26.09 9.72
C ASN A 176 -9.48 27.13 10.28
N VAL A 177 -8.35 27.28 9.60
CA VAL A 177 -7.40 28.39 9.77
C VAL A 177 -7.12 29.02 8.42
N GLY A 178 -6.77 30.31 8.42
CA GLY A 178 -6.18 30.92 7.24
C GLY A 178 -4.68 30.60 7.17
N TYR A 179 -4.21 30.26 5.98
CA TYR A 179 -2.83 29.95 5.63
C TYR A 179 -2.37 30.91 4.53
N CYS A 180 -1.39 31.76 4.83
CA CYS A 180 -1.02 32.94 4.05
C CYS A 180 0.42 32.78 3.59
N TRP A 181 0.62 32.60 2.27
CA TRP A 181 1.96 32.46 1.69
C TRP A 181 2.84 31.37 2.34
N GLY A 182 2.25 30.33 2.94
CA GLY A 182 3.04 29.23 3.51
C GLY A 182 3.56 28.25 2.47
N CYS A 183 4.65 27.53 2.78
CA CYS A 183 5.18 26.41 1.99
C CYS A 183 4.58 25.05 2.44
N SER A 184 4.89 23.98 1.72
CA SER A 184 4.57 22.60 2.10
C SER A 184 5.71 21.95 2.91
N LEU A 185 5.37 20.94 3.71
CA LEU A 185 6.33 20.15 4.46
C LEU A 185 6.58 18.78 3.78
N GLU A 186 7.80 18.28 3.90
CA GLU A 186 8.22 16.91 3.59
C GLU A 186 8.51 16.21 4.93
N LEU A 187 8.03 14.97 5.12
CA LEU A 187 8.16 14.26 6.39
C LEU A 187 8.94 12.96 6.26
N GLN A 188 9.70 12.66 7.30
CA GLN A 188 10.31 11.37 7.60
C GLN A 188 10.02 11.04 9.07
N PRO A 189 9.87 9.77 9.46
CA PRO A 189 9.69 9.40 10.87
C PRO A 189 10.82 9.96 11.76
N PRO A 190 10.54 10.35 13.02
CA PRO A 190 9.27 10.19 13.75
C PRO A 190 8.21 11.29 13.47
N ALA A 191 8.40 12.15 12.46
CA ALA A 191 7.47 13.24 12.19
C ALA A 191 6.15 12.80 11.52
N VAL A 192 5.05 13.45 11.91
CA VAL A 192 3.68 13.21 11.41
C VAL A 192 2.99 14.50 11.01
N GLY A 193 2.19 14.44 9.95
CA GLY A 193 1.37 15.57 9.49
C GLY A 193 0.14 15.76 10.40
N LEU A 194 -0.13 17.00 10.80
CA LEU A 194 -1.31 17.38 11.61
C LEU A 194 -2.39 18.07 10.79
N ALA A 195 -2.00 18.90 9.83
CA ALA A 195 -2.89 19.61 8.92
C ALA A 195 -2.35 19.53 7.48
N PHE A 196 -3.29 19.49 6.54
CA PHE A 196 -3.03 19.16 5.14
C PHE A 196 -3.78 20.12 4.21
N GLY A 197 -3.45 20.10 2.92
CA GLY A 197 -4.23 20.76 1.88
C GLY A 197 -5.68 20.25 1.83
N ASN A 198 -6.57 21.07 1.27
CA ASN A 198 -7.89 20.62 0.84
C ASN A 198 -7.76 19.97 -0.55
N PRO A 199 -8.75 19.18 -1.05
CA PRO A 199 -8.66 18.50 -2.35
C PRO A 199 -8.40 19.38 -3.59
N THR A 200 -8.55 20.71 -3.46
CA THR A 200 -8.32 21.73 -4.49
C THR A 200 -7.05 22.55 -4.26
N SER A 201 -6.27 22.21 -3.22
CA SER A 201 -4.95 22.76 -2.90
C SER A 201 -3.85 22.20 -3.81
N LEU A 202 -2.87 23.04 -4.12
CA LEU A 202 -1.67 22.74 -4.92
C LEU A 202 -0.45 23.39 -4.25
N ALA A 203 0.71 22.73 -4.29
CA ALA A 203 1.98 23.30 -3.85
C ALA A 203 3.03 23.21 -4.95
N GLY A 204 3.65 24.35 -5.29
CA GLY A 204 4.72 24.46 -6.30
C GLY A 204 5.45 25.79 -6.22
N ARG A 205 6.40 26.07 -7.12
CA ARG A 205 7.08 27.38 -7.17
C ARG A 205 6.46 28.28 -8.22
N GLY A 206 6.05 29.49 -7.82
CA GLY A 206 5.34 30.42 -8.67
C GLY A 206 4.50 31.42 -7.88
N ILE A 207 4.16 32.55 -8.49
CA ILE A 207 3.36 33.60 -7.83
C ILE A 207 1.87 33.30 -7.93
N LEU A 208 1.40 32.89 -9.11
CA LEU A 208 -0.01 32.65 -9.45
C LEU A 208 -0.23 31.18 -9.81
N LEU A 209 -1.48 30.72 -9.76
CA LEU A 209 -1.86 29.33 -10.05
C LEU A 209 -1.35 28.83 -11.42
N GLN A 210 -1.42 29.69 -12.43
CA GLN A 210 -0.97 29.43 -13.81
C GLN A 210 0.56 29.42 -14.00
N ASP A 211 1.32 29.90 -13.01
CA ASP A 211 2.78 30.06 -13.04
C ASP A 211 3.50 29.06 -12.13
N LEU A 212 2.77 28.14 -11.47
CA LEU A 212 3.37 27.07 -10.66
C LEU A 212 4.23 26.12 -11.50
N THR A 213 5.39 25.75 -10.96
CA THR A 213 6.30 24.75 -11.52
C THR A 213 7.07 23.99 -10.43
N GLY A 214 7.19 22.66 -10.54
CA GLY A 214 8.15 21.89 -9.75
C GLY A 214 7.82 20.40 -9.59
N LYS A 215 8.05 19.91 -8.36
CA LYS A 215 7.35 18.73 -7.86
C LYS A 215 6.01 19.24 -7.34
N GLU A 216 5.00 19.32 -8.21
CA GLU A 216 3.66 19.68 -7.74
C GLU A 216 3.14 18.60 -6.77
N LYS A 217 2.72 19.03 -5.58
CA LYS A 217 1.89 18.24 -4.65
C LYS A 217 0.45 18.72 -4.77
N GLU A 218 -0.51 17.82 -4.62
CA GLU A 218 -1.94 18.12 -4.74
C GLU A 218 -2.70 17.59 -3.52
N GLY A 219 -3.77 18.28 -3.11
CA GLY A 219 -4.70 17.78 -2.10
C GLY A 219 -4.07 17.46 -0.74
N ASP A 220 -4.49 16.33 -0.18
CA ASP A 220 -4.07 15.80 1.12
C ASP A 220 -2.57 15.43 1.19
N ASP A 221 -1.86 15.30 0.08
CA ASP A 221 -0.39 15.08 0.07
C ASP A 221 0.41 16.33 0.49
N ILE A 222 -0.25 17.50 0.52
CA ILE A 222 0.34 18.78 0.96
C ILE A 222 0.26 18.87 2.48
N VAL A 223 1.28 18.41 3.20
CA VAL A 223 1.42 18.69 4.64
C VAL A 223 1.72 20.19 4.84
N VAL A 224 1.01 20.85 5.76
CA VAL A 224 1.26 22.28 6.10
C VAL A 224 1.62 22.52 7.57
N LEU A 225 1.14 21.67 8.48
CA LEU A 225 1.51 21.64 9.91
C LEU A 225 1.95 20.22 10.25
N ALA A 226 3.09 20.07 10.91
CA ALA A 226 3.65 18.79 11.33
C ALA A 226 4.10 18.81 12.79
N ALA A 227 4.19 17.62 13.37
CA ALA A 227 4.68 17.38 14.72
C ALA A 227 5.68 16.23 14.77
N ALA A 228 6.59 16.26 15.73
CA ALA A 228 7.38 15.11 16.15
C ALA A 228 7.47 15.11 17.68
N GLU A 229 7.52 13.93 18.30
CA GLU A 229 8.08 13.77 19.64
C GLU A 229 9.51 13.26 19.47
N TYR A 230 10.47 13.70 20.30
CA TYR A 230 11.87 13.33 20.15
C TYR A 230 12.61 13.36 21.49
N GLY A 231 13.19 12.23 21.90
CA GLY A 231 13.69 12.05 23.26
C GLY A 231 12.56 12.31 24.26
N MET A 232 12.74 13.23 25.21
CA MET A 232 11.67 13.65 26.14
C MET A 232 10.84 14.86 25.67
N GLY A 233 11.15 15.44 24.50
CA GLY A 233 10.59 16.71 24.02
C GLY A 233 9.67 16.58 22.82
N LYS A 234 9.22 17.74 22.33
CA LYS A 234 8.20 17.88 21.28
C LYS A 234 8.59 18.98 20.29
N VAL A 235 8.31 18.76 19.02
CA VAL A 235 8.59 19.70 17.92
C VAL A 235 7.30 19.96 17.16
N LEU A 236 7.03 21.22 16.83
CA LEU A 236 6.03 21.61 15.85
C LEU A 236 6.68 22.45 14.75
N ALA A 237 6.25 22.20 13.52
CA ALA A 237 6.61 22.97 12.35
C ALA A 237 5.36 23.35 11.57
N ILE A 238 5.27 24.60 11.13
CA ILE A 238 4.22 25.07 10.22
C ILE A 238 4.86 25.94 9.15
N GLY A 239 4.52 25.70 7.88
CA GLY A 239 5.14 26.37 6.73
C GLY A 239 4.76 27.85 6.56
N ASP A 240 4.09 28.46 7.55
CA ASP A 240 3.52 29.81 7.55
C ASP A 240 3.83 30.48 8.91
N THR A 241 4.40 31.70 8.86
CA THR A 241 4.62 32.60 10.00
C THR A 241 3.51 33.67 10.10
N ASP A 242 2.99 34.14 8.96
CA ASP A 242 1.97 35.18 8.83
C ASP A 242 0.69 34.84 9.64
N PHE A 243 0.32 33.56 9.81
CA PHE A 243 -0.86 33.13 10.59
C PHE A 243 -0.82 33.55 12.07
N LEU A 244 0.35 33.88 12.62
CA LEU A 244 0.52 34.45 13.97
C LEU A 244 0.78 35.97 13.98
N ILE A 245 0.94 36.60 12.83
CA ILE A 245 1.24 38.04 12.71
C ILE A 245 -0.02 38.88 12.96
N ALA A 246 0.19 40.00 13.66
CA ALA A 246 -0.87 40.87 14.12
C ALA A 246 -0.75 42.31 13.57
N GLY A 247 -1.88 43.01 13.47
CA GLY A 247 -1.94 44.47 13.30
C GLY A 247 -1.23 45.11 12.10
N HIS A 248 -0.92 44.38 11.03
CA HIS A 248 -0.27 44.97 9.84
C HIS A 248 -1.29 45.46 8.80
N ASP A 249 -1.09 46.70 8.33
CA ASP A 249 -1.79 47.41 7.23
C ASP A 249 -2.04 46.59 5.94
N ARG A 250 -1.40 45.43 5.75
CA ARG A 250 -1.63 44.51 4.62
C ARG A 250 -3.01 43.85 4.67
N PHE A 251 -3.58 43.64 5.86
CA PHE A 251 -4.74 42.75 6.05
C PHE A 251 -6.08 43.48 6.29
N GLY A 252 -6.11 44.80 6.08
CA GLY A 252 -7.34 45.61 6.03
C GLY A 252 -7.88 46.08 7.38
N ASP A 253 -9.21 46.18 7.50
CA ASP A 253 -9.92 46.59 8.72
C ASP A 253 -9.88 45.50 9.84
N HIS A 254 -9.20 44.38 9.60
CA HIS A 254 -8.98 43.30 10.55
C HIS A 254 -7.66 43.50 11.34
N ASP A 255 -7.63 43.08 12.60
CA ASP A 255 -6.52 43.31 13.55
C ASP A 255 -5.33 42.33 13.33
N GLY A 256 -4.95 42.15 12.06
CA GLY A 256 -3.97 41.18 11.59
C GLY A 256 -4.48 39.74 11.50
N PHE A 257 -3.68 38.88 10.86
CA PHE A 257 -4.09 37.55 10.43
C PHE A 257 -4.23 36.55 11.59
N LEU A 258 -3.55 36.78 12.72
CA LEU A 258 -3.84 36.09 14.00
C LEU A 258 -5.32 36.17 14.41
N SER A 259 -6.04 37.24 14.05
CA SER A 259 -7.47 37.40 14.34
C SER A 259 -8.41 36.65 13.38
N PHE A 260 -7.87 36.10 12.28
CA PHE A 260 -8.67 35.39 11.28
C PHE A 260 -9.05 33.98 11.75
N ARG A 261 -10.30 33.59 11.47
CA ARG A 261 -10.92 32.29 11.81
C ARG A 261 -10.53 31.76 13.19
N GLN A 262 -9.62 30.78 13.25
CA GLN A 262 -9.18 30.12 14.48
C GLN A 262 -7.65 30.15 14.65
N ASN A 263 -6.93 30.99 13.89
CA ASN A 263 -5.47 31.07 13.86
C ASN A 263 -4.87 31.25 15.27
N ARG A 264 -5.43 32.20 16.06
CA ARG A 264 -5.09 32.39 17.48
C ARG A 264 -5.27 31.15 18.34
N GLN A 265 -6.33 30.37 18.13
CA GLN A 265 -6.58 29.16 18.92
C GLN A 265 -5.62 28.03 18.53
N LEU A 266 -5.31 27.87 17.24
CA LEU A 266 -4.28 26.94 16.78
C LEU A 266 -2.93 27.29 17.40
N GLY A 267 -2.48 28.55 17.28
CA GLY A 267 -1.23 29.02 17.87
C GLY A 267 -1.15 28.77 19.38
N LEU A 268 -2.22 29.05 20.12
CA LEU A 268 -2.28 28.77 21.56
C LEU A 268 -2.21 27.27 21.87
N ASN A 269 -2.89 26.42 21.10
CA ASN A 269 -2.79 24.97 21.24
C ASN A 269 -1.37 24.46 20.94
N MET A 270 -0.65 25.08 19.98
CA MET A 270 0.75 24.74 19.66
C MET A 270 1.67 24.98 20.87
N PHE A 271 1.63 26.18 21.45
CA PHE A 271 2.41 26.52 22.65
C PHE A 271 2.04 25.65 23.86
N GLU A 272 0.77 25.32 24.04
CA GLU A 272 0.30 24.45 25.12
C GLU A 272 0.81 23.01 24.97
N TRP A 273 0.76 22.44 23.77
CA TRP A 273 1.21 21.06 23.53
C TRP A 273 2.73 20.89 23.66
N VAL A 274 3.55 21.78 23.09
CA VAL A 274 5.02 21.67 23.22
C VAL A 274 5.53 22.07 24.62
N GLY A 275 4.75 22.85 25.37
CA GLY A 275 5.05 23.18 26.77
C GLY A 275 4.71 22.06 27.76
N GLU A 276 3.88 21.08 27.36
CA GLU A 276 3.53 19.92 28.18
C GLU A 276 4.65 18.87 28.17
N LYS A 277 5.21 18.60 29.35
CA LYS A 277 6.31 17.66 29.56
C LYS A 277 5.87 16.20 29.40
N SER A 278 6.52 15.47 28.49
CA SER A 278 6.38 14.01 28.37
C SER A 278 6.94 13.28 29.60
N THR A 279 6.36 12.11 29.90
CA THR A 279 6.73 11.26 31.05
C THR A 279 7.58 10.05 30.68
N THR A 280 7.60 9.70 29.39
CA THR A 280 8.43 8.69 28.74
C THR A 280 9.23 9.35 27.62
N ARG A 281 10.22 8.63 27.07
CA ARG A 281 10.82 9.03 25.79
C ARG A 281 9.89 8.67 24.63
N ALA A 282 10.04 9.41 23.53
CA ALA A 282 9.52 9.05 22.23
C ALA A 282 10.25 7.81 21.68
N ASP A 283 9.46 6.93 21.11
CA ASP A 283 9.75 5.61 20.57
C ASP A 283 8.61 5.38 19.56
N TYR A 284 8.76 6.00 18.39
CA TYR A 284 7.74 6.07 17.33
C TYR A 284 7.45 4.69 16.74
N ASP A 285 8.50 3.88 16.67
CA ASP A 285 8.55 2.56 16.10
C ASP A 285 7.97 1.49 17.05
N GLY A 286 8.28 1.56 18.35
CA GLY A 286 7.80 0.69 19.42
C GLY A 286 8.70 -0.50 19.79
N ASP A 287 9.96 -0.56 19.36
CA ASP A 287 10.92 -1.64 19.68
C ASP A 287 11.62 -1.49 21.05
N GLY A 288 11.53 -0.33 21.68
CA GLY A 288 12.18 -0.02 22.97
C GLY A 288 13.51 0.72 22.87
N VAL A 289 13.97 1.08 21.67
CA VAL A 289 15.08 1.99 21.38
C VAL A 289 14.51 3.38 21.05
N PRO A 290 14.65 4.38 21.94
CA PRO A 290 14.04 5.69 21.72
C PRO A 290 14.60 6.43 20.50
N ASP A 291 13.75 7.18 19.77
CA ASP A 291 14.07 7.91 18.53
C ASP A 291 15.35 8.77 18.58
N SER A 292 15.72 9.23 19.77
CA SER A 292 16.97 9.97 20.06
C SER A 292 18.25 9.12 20.05
N SER A 293 18.15 7.83 19.72
CA SER A 293 19.23 6.82 19.79
C SER A 293 19.05 5.67 18.81
N ASP A 294 17.84 5.50 18.26
CA ASP A 294 17.54 4.68 17.10
C ASP A 294 18.23 5.20 15.82
N GLN A 295 18.58 4.30 14.91
CA GLN A 295 19.15 4.54 13.59
C GLN A 295 18.25 4.01 12.45
N CYS A 296 17.17 3.29 12.78
CA CYS A 296 16.34 2.52 11.86
C CYS A 296 14.87 2.50 12.34
N ILE A 297 14.10 3.56 12.04
CA ILE A 297 12.66 3.56 12.38
C ILE A 297 11.92 2.49 11.56
N ASN A 298 11.65 1.32 12.15
CA ASN A 298 11.18 0.12 11.46
C ASN A 298 9.91 -0.54 12.07
N PRO A 299 8.72 0.11 12.07
CA PRO A 299 7.55 -0.33 12.83
C PRO A 299 7.05 -1.78 12.60
N GLY A 300 7.49 -2.43 11.52
CA GLY A 300 7.20 -3.84 11.21
C GLY A 300 8.08 -4.87 11.93
N CYS A 301 9.25 -4.49 12.46
CA CYS A 301 10.16 -5.38 13.19
C CYS A 301 10.35 -4.92 14.64
N LYS A 302 10.46 -5.86 15.57
CA LYS A 302 10.60 -5.62 17.02
C LYS A 302 11.72 -6.45 17.66
N ILE A 303 12.53 -7.11 16.83
CA ILE A 303 13.70 -7.89 17.22
C ILE A 303 14.91 -7.16 16.64
N VAL A 304 15.44 -6.24 17.42
CA VAL A 304 16.41 -5.24 16.98
C VAL A 304 17.72 -5.34 17.74
N ASP A 305 18.75 -4.68 17.23
CA ASP A 305 20.05 -4.59 17.87
C ASP A 305 20.09 -3.45 18.91
N SER A 306 21.30 -3.08 19.38
CA SER A 306 21.45 -2.00 20.37
C SER A 306 21.22 -0.58 19.83
N VAL A 307 20.91 -0.41 18.55
CA VAL A 307 20.66 0.88 17.88
C VAL A 307 19.36 0.89 17.07
N GLY A 308 18.44 -0.03 17.35
CA GLY A 308 17.08 -0.08 16.78
C GLY A 308 16.97 -0.71 15.39
N CYS A 309 18.09 -1.12 14.78
CA CYS A 309 18.06 -1.74 13.46
C CYS A 309 17.64 -3.22 13.51
N PRO A 310 16.97 -3.75 12.46
CA PRO A 310 16.49 -5.13 12.43
C PRO A 310 17.67 -6.07 12.61
N LYS A 311 17.60 -6.92 13.63
CA LYS A 311 18.72 -7.76 14.01
C LYS A 311 18.79 -8.96 13.08
N ASP A 312 19.96 -9.21 12.51
CA ASP A 312 20.30 -10.46 11.83
C ASP A 312 21.24 -11.25 12.77
N SER A 313 20.75 -12.38 13.28
CA SER A 313 21.44 -13.17 14.30
C SER A 313 22.60 -14.02 13.80
N ASP A 314 22.51 -14.52 12.57
CA ASP A 314 23.39 -15.56 12.04
C ASP A 314 24.13 -15.18 10.75
N ASN A 315 23.72 -14.07 10.14
CA ASN A 315 24.33 -13.32 9.06
C ASN A 315 24.08 -13.93 7.66
N ASP A 316 22.90 -14.55 7.45
CA ASP A 316 22.39 -15.02 6.14
C ASP A 316 21.92 -13.87 5.21
N GLY A 317 21.44 -12.76 5.77
CA GLY A 317 20.94 -11.59 5.04
C GLY A 317 19.43 -11.33 5.14
N LEU A 318 18.66 -12.20 5.80
CA LEU A 318 17.38 -11.86 6.43
C LEU A 318 17.59 -11.42 7.88
N ASN A 319 16.61 -10.71 8.44
CA ASN A 319 16.58 -10.33 9.86
C ASN A 319 15.62 -11.24 10.64
N ASP A 320 15.83 -11.32 11.96
CA ASP A 320 15.07 -12.11 12.95
C ASP A 320 13.53 -11.92 12.89
N CYS A 321 13.02 -10.89 12.22
CA CYS A 321 11.58 -10.63 12.03
C CYS A 321 11.00 -11.20 10.72
N GLU A 322 11.85 -11.51 9.73
CA GLU A 322 11.49 -12.10 8.42
C GLU A 322 12.00 -13.54 8.25
N ASP A 323 13.01 -13.92 9.04
CA ASP A 323 13.61 -15.25 9.13
C ASP A 323 12.83 -16.18 10.07
N ARG A 324 12.70 -17.46 9.68
CA ARG A 324 12.07 -18.53 10.46
C ARG A 324 13.06 -19.35 11.29
N CYS A 325 14.34 -19.30 10.96
CA CYS A 325 15.43 -19.99 11.65
C CYS A 325 16.55 -19.03 12.15
N PRO A 326 16.29 -18.04 13.05
CA PRO A 326 17.24 -16.97 13.43
C PRO A 326 18.48 -17.37 14.24
N THR A 327 19.06 -18.53 13.96
CA THR A 327 20.33 -19.05 14.50
C THR A 327 21.03 -20.05 13.55
N GLU A 328 20.47 -20.37 12.38
CA GLU A 328 20.95 -21.42 11.47
C GLU A 328 20.92 -20.97 9.98
N PRO A 329 22.02 -20.36 9.46
CA PRO A 329 22.01 -19.60 8.20
C PRO A 329 21.51 -20.37 6.97
N GLY A 330 20.46 -19.84 6.32
CA GLY A 330 19.82 -20.44 5.16
C GLY A 330 19.92 -19.59 3.89
N THR A 331 18.76 -19.31 3.29
CA THR A 331 18.64 -18.34 2.19
C THR A 331 17.28 -17.64 2.20
N PRO A 332 17.15 -16.45 1.56
CA PRO A 332 15.86 -15.78 1.37
C PRO A 332 14.80 -16.57 0.58
N ALA A 333 15.18 -17.61 -0.19
CA ALA A 333 14.22 -18.49 -0.86
C ALA A 333 13.53 -19.45 0.11
N ASN A 334 14.23 -19.83 1.18
CA ASN A 334 13.79 -20.78 2.20
C ASN A 334 13.35 -20.07 3.50
N TYR A 335 13.05 -18.77 3.43
CA TYR A 335 12.71 -17.91 4.58
C TYR A 335 13.78 -17.94 5.69
N GLY A 336 15.06 -17.99 5.30
CA GLY A 336 16.22 -17.96 6.20
C GLY A 336 16.58 -19.32 6.80
N CYS A 337 15.75 -20.35 6.64
CA CYS A 337 16.07 -21.70 7.06
C CYS A 337 17.06 -22.41 6.12
N SER A 338 18.03 -23.10 6.72
CA SER A 338 18.97 -23.97 5.99
C SER A 338 18.32 -25.33 5.69
N GLY A 339 18.45 -25.81 4.46
CA GLY A 339 18.03 -27.16 4.07
C GLY A 339 16.77 -27.22 3.20
N ASP A 340 16.74 -28.29 2.44
CA ASP A 340 15.65 -28.86 1.63
C ASP A 340 16.15 -30.29 1.33
N ARG A 341 15.83 -31.23 2.22
CA ARG A 341 16.58 -32.49 2.36
C ARG A 341 16.26 -33.52 1.29
N ASP A 342 15.03 -33.51 0.82
CA ASP A 342 14.48 -34.32 -0.27
C ASP A 342 14.45 -33.59 -1.61
N ASN A 343 14.53 -32.26 -1.62
CA ASN A 343 14.52 -31.41 -2.82
C ASN A 343 13.12 -31.35 -3.47
N ASP A 344 12.06 -31.35 -2.63
CA ASP A 344 10.68 -31.16 -3.07
C ASP A 344 10.30 -29.67 -3.25
N GLY A 345 11.08 -28.75 -2.65
CA GLY A 345 10.88 -27.30 -2.66
C GLY A 345 10.27 -26.71 -1.38
N ILE A 346 10.06 -27.52 -0.34
CA ILE A 346 9.61 -27.14 1.00
C ILE A 346 10.80 -27.28 1.96
N PRO A 347 11.24 -26.20 2.67
CA PRO A 347 12.41 -26.29 3.55
C PRO A 347 12.19 -27.21 4.77
N ASP A 348 13.28 -27.74 5.33
CA ASP A 348 13.30 -28.68 6.47
C ASP A 348 12.53 -28.22 7.75
N ASP A 349 12.20 -26.92 7.89
CA ASP A 349 11.38 -26.37 9.00
C ASP A 349 9.86 -26.46 8.76
N GLN A 350 9.46 -26.63 7.50
CA GLN A 350 8.08 -26.61 7.00
C GLN A 350 7.62 -27.97 6.48
N ASP A 351 8.55 -28.80 6.00
CA ASP A 351 8.29 -30.16 5.54
C ASP A 351 8.07 -31.11 6.74
N ALA A 352 6.90 -31.76 6.75
CA ALA A 352 6.46 -32.67 7.80
C ALA A 352 6.78 -34.15 7.51
N CYS A 353 7.27 -34.51 6.31
CA CYS A 353 7.39 -35.89 5.84
C CYS A 353 8.81 -36.30 5.37
N ASN A 354 9.62 -35.40 4.78
CA ASN A 354 11.03 -35.62 4.42
C ASN A 354 11.22 -36.86 3.51
N ASN A 355 10.61 -36.83 2.31
CA ASN A 355 10.46 -37.93 1.34
C ASN A 355 11.32 -37.77 0.08
N PRO A 356 12.62 -38.15 0.09
CA PRO A 356 13.56 -37.99 -1.04
C PRO A 356 13.25 -38.81 -2.30
N ASP A 357 12.22 -39.66 -2.25
CA ASP A 357 11.75 -40.46 -3.39
C ASP A 357 10.51 -39.84 -4.08
N CYS A 358 9.96 -38.73 -3.59
CA CYS A 358 8.77 -38.07 -4.15
C CYS A 358 8.82 -36.53 -4.05
N SER A 359 8.59 -35.84 -5.17
CA SER A 359 8.49 -34.37 -5.25
C SER A 359 7.12 -33.85 -5.69
N ALA A 360 6.13 -34.73 -5.86
CA ALA A 360 4.72 -34.36 -6.05
C ALA A 360 4.06 -34.27 -4.67
N VAL A 361 4.28 -33.16 -3.99
CA VAL A 361 3.91 -32.95 -2.58
C VAL A 361 2.75 -31.97 -2.40
N ASP A 362 2.16 -32.01 -1.21
CA ASP A 362 1.16 -31.05 -0.75
C ASP A 362 1.82 -29.82 -0.10
N SER A 363 1.01 -28.93 0.48
CA SER A 363 1.49 -27.72 1.16
C SER A 363 2.25 -27.96 2.49
N GLN A 364 2.54 -29.22 2.85
CA GLN A 364 3.24 -29.63 4.08
C GLN A 364 4.46 -30.52 3.79
N GLY A 365 4.91 -30.63 2.52
CA GLY A 365 6.02 -31.49 2.10
C GLY A 365 5.67 -32.98 1.99
N CYS A 366 4.41 -33.35 2.22
CA CYS A 366 3.98 -34.75 2.23
C CYS A 366 3.51 -35.22 0.86
N PRO A 367 3.65 -36.51 0.49
CA PRO A 367 3.31 -37.00 -0.84
C PRO A 367 1.82 -36.82 -1.10
N LYS A 368 1.50 -36.16 -2.22
CA LYS A 368 0.14 -35.75 -2.55
C LYS A 368 -0.63 -36.90 -3.18
N ASP A 369 -1.92 -36.98 -2.87
CA ASP A 369 -2.92 -37.85 -3.51
C ASP A 369 -3.92 -36.92 -4.21
N THR A 370 -4.06 -37.02 -5.53
CA THR A 370 -4.83 -36.07 -6.36
C THR A 370 -6.31 -36.41 -6.47
N ASP A 371 -6.66 -37.70 -6.52
CA ASP A 371 -8.03 -38.16 -6.80
C ASP A 371 -8.65 -39.00 -5.67
N GLY A 372 -7.86 -39.45 -4.70
CA GLY A 372 -8.29 -40.09 -3.46
C GLY A 372 -8.29 -41.62 -3.47
N ASP A 373 -7.46 -42.29 -4.29
CA ASP A 373 -7.41 -43.76 -4.41
C ASP A 373 -6.64 -44.50 -3.29
N GLU A 374 -6.06 -43.78 -2.34
CA GLU A 374 -5.12 -44.27 -1.30
C GLU A 374 -3.70 -44.61 -1.83
N MET A 375 -3.33 -44.08 -3.00
CA MET A 375 -1.98 -43.99 -3.53
C MET A 375 -1.61 -42.52 -3.78
N ASN A 376 -0.31 -42.22 -3.84
CA ASN A 376 0.19 -40.86 -4.06
C ASN A 376 0.68 -40.69 -5.50
N ASP A 377 0.71 -39.43 -5.96
CA ASP A 377 1.11 -38.97 -7.30
C ASP A 377 2.49 -39.48 -7.78
N CYS A 378 3.32 -40.00 -6.87
CA CYS A 378 4.65 -40.58 -7.16
C CYS A 378 4.67 -42.12 -7.24
N GLU A 379 3.66 -42.81 -6.71
CA GLU A 379 3.49 -44.27 -6.76
C GLU A 379 2.42 -44.73 -7.78
N ASP A 380 1.58 -43.82 -8.25
CA ASP A 380 0.47 -44.05 -9.17
C ASP A 380 0.87 -43.86 -10.66
N GLU A 381 0.36 -44.73 -11.54
CA GLU A 381 0.52 -44.64 -12.99
C GLU A 381 -0.51 -43.69 -13.66
N CYS A 382 -1.61 -43.32 -12.98
CA CYS A 382 -2.66 -42.42 -13.47
C CYS A 382 -3.09 -41.30 -12.47
N PRO A 383 -2.21 -40.35 -12.01
CA PRO A 383 -2.44 -39.37 -10.91
C PRO A 383 -3.54 -38.29 -11.07
N SER A 384 -4.72 -38.68 -11.55
CA SER A 384 -5.92 -37.84 -11.74
C SER A 384 -7.19 -38.64 -12.10
N GLU A 385 -7.11 -39.97 -12.18
CA GLU A 385 -8.19 -40.88 -12.53
C GLU A 385 -8.26 -42.09 -11.58
N TYR A 386 -8.85 -41.90 -10.40
CA TYR A 386 -9.09 -42.91 -9.35
C TYR A 386 -9.20 -44.37 -9.87
N GLY A 387 -8.29 -45.23 -9.42
CA GLY A 387 -8.27 -46.65 -9.73
C GLY A 387 -8.40 -47.56 -8.51
N GLU A 388 -7.79 -48.74 -8.61
CA GLU A 388 -7.47 -49.57 -7.45
C GLU A 388 -5.96 -49.86 -7.46
N LYS A 389 -5.36 -49.96 -6.26
CA LYS A 389 -3.95 -50.32 -6.05
C LYS A 389 -3.53 -51.68 -6.66
N ASN A 390 -4.46 -52.50 -7.14
CA ASN A 390 -4.17 -53.73 -7.89
C ASN A 390 -3.89 -53.51 -9.39
N ASN A 391 -4.22 -52.32 -9.91
CA ASN A 391 -4.08 -51.88 -11.30
C ASN A 391 -3.22 -50.61 -11.38
N ASN A 392 -2.25 -50.48 -10.47
CA ASN A 392 -1.31 -49.36 -10.35
C ASN A 392 -1.96 -47.96 -10.24
N GLY A 393 -3.20 -47.88 -9.72
CA GLY A 393 -3.94 -46.63 -9.53
C GLY A 393 -4.69 -46.14 -10.77
N CYS A 394 -4.51 -46.81 -11.92
CA CYS A 394 -5.33 -46.56 -13.11
C CYS A 394 -6.72 -47.21 -13.02
N PRO A 395 -7.75 -46.67 -13.71
CA PRO A 395 -9.06 -47.30 -13.83
C PRO A 395 -9.01 -48.63 -14.60
N GLU A 396 -9.93 -49.57 -14.27
CA GLU A 396 -10.13 -50.76 -15.10
C GLU A 396 -10.57 -50.37 -16.53
N GLN A 397 -9.87 -50.89 -17.54
CA GLN A 397 -10.11 -50.61 -18.95
C GLN A 397 -11.34 -51.36 -19.50
N ILE A 398 -12.53 -50.94 -19.07
CA ILE A 398 -13.82 -51.50 -19.49
C ILE A 398 -14.18 -50.97 -20.89
N GLY A 399 -13.75 -51.67 -21.95
CA GLY A 399 -14.33 -51.50 -23.28
C GLY A 399 -13.48 -51.83 -24.52
N GLU A 400 -12.16 -52.01 -24.43
CA GLU A 400 -11.31 -52.12 -25.63
C GLU A 400 -11.08 -53.56 -26.16
N LYS A 401 -11.64 -54.59 -25.53
CA LYS A 401 -11.46 -55.97 -26.02
C LYS A 401 -12.42 -56.26 -27.17
N ASP A 402 -11.93 -56.07 -28.39
CA ASP A 402 -12.52 -56.58 -29.63
C ASP A 402 -11.73 -57.84 -30.04
N SER A 403 -12.36 -59.02 -29.92
CA SER A 403 -11.68 -60.32 -30.15
C SER A 403 -11.50 -60.70 -31.61
N ASP A 404 -12.25 -60.09 -32.53
CA ASP A 404 -12.36 -60.54 -33.93
C ASP A 404 -11.97 -59.45 -34.95
N ASN A 405 -11.95 -58.19 -34.48
CA ASN A 405 -11.50 -56.97 -35.11
C ASN A 405 -12.46 -56.46 -36.21
N ASP A 406 -13.77 -56.66 -36.00
CA ASP A 406 -14.82 -56.06 -36.83
C ASP A 406 -15.11 -54.57 -36.54
N GLY A 407 -14.73 -54.07 -35.36
CA GLY A 407 -15.01 -52.71 -34.88
C GLY A 407 -16.08 -52.58 -33.78
N VAL A 408 -16.61 -53.68 -33.25
CA VAL A 408 -17.58 -53.76 -32.14
C VAL A 408 -16.95 -54.51 -30.95
N PRO A 409 -16.89 -53.95 -29.73
CA PRO A 409 -16.31 -54.63 -28.58
C PRO A 409 -17.06 -55.91 -28.15
N ASP A 410 -16.35 -56.85 -27.52
CA ASP A 410 -16.85 -58.14 -26.98
C ASP A 410 -18.14 -58.06 -26.15
N ASP A 411 -18.46 -56.91 -25.55
CA ASP A 411 -19.64 -56.71 -24.69
C ASP A 411 -20.88 -56.21 -25.45
N GLN A 412 -20.69 -55.83 -26.72
CA GLN A 412 -21.70 -55.32 -27.65
C GLN A 412 -21.80 -56.15 -28.93
N ASP A 413 -20.79 -56.97 -29.23
CA ASP A 413 -20.80 -58.01 -30.26
C ASP A 413 -21.75 -59.17 -29.88
N GLY A 414 -22.57 -59.60 -30.84
CA GLY A 414 -23.42 -60.78 -30.76
C GLY A 414 -22.94 -61.97 -31.62
N CYS A 415 -21.87 -61.80 -32.39
CA CYS A 415 -21.45 -62.62 -33.52
C CYS A 415 -19.92 -62.61 -33.74
N PHE A 416 -19.15 -63.44 -33.03
CA PHE A 416 -17.71 -63.60 -33.32
C PHE A 416 -17.44 -64.10 -34.76
N ASN A 417 -16.93 -63.22 -35.63
CA ASN A 417 -16.70 -63.41 -37.07
C ASN A 417 -15.39 -62.78 -37.62
N PRO A 418 -14.19 -63.25 -37.20
CA PRO A 418 -12.89 -62.64 -37.53
C PRO A 418 -12.47 -62.66 -39.02
N GLU A 419 -13.31 -63.17 -39.90
CA GLU A 419 -13.12 -63.16 -41.36
C GLU A 419 -13.99 -62.08 -42.05
N CYS A 420 -14.80 -61.29 -41.32
CA CYS A 420 -15.76 -60.34 -41.89
C CYS A 420 -15.93 -59.05 -41.07
N SER A 421 -15.28 -57.95 -41.49
CA SER A 421 -15.46 -56.61 -40.91
C SER A 421 -16.53 -55.75 -41.62
N ARG A 422 -17.57 -56.37 -42.18
CA ARG A 422 -18.75 -55.68 -42.74
C ARG A 422 -19.99 -56.08 -41.95
N VAL A 423 -20.12 -55.48 -40.78
CA VAL A 423 -21.10 -55.89 -39.78
C VAL A 423 -22.22 -54.86 -39.62
N ASP A 424 -23.25 -55.24 -38.87
CA ASP A 424 -24.27 -54.33 -38.38
C ASP A 424 -23.88 -53.71 -37.02
N SER A 425 -24.82 -53.08 -36.32
CA SER A 425 -24.54 -52.45 -35.02
C SER A 425 -24.45 -53.43 -33.84
N GLN A 426 -24.37 -54.74 -34.10
CA GLN A 426 -24.29 -55.82 -33.11
C GLN A 426 -23.19 -56.85 -33.49
N GLY A 427 -22.21 -56.45 -34.30
CA GLY A 427 -21.09 -57.30 -34.77
C GLY A 427 -21.47 -58.40 -35.77
N CYS A 428 -22.76 -58.54 -36.13
CA CYS A 428 -23.20 -59.62 -37.00
C CYS A 428 -22.99 -59.28 -38.50
N PRO A 429 -22.67 -60.28 -39.37
CA PRO A 429 -22.34 -60.02 -40.77
C PRO A 429 -23.54 -59.42 -41.51
N ARG A 430 -23.32 -58.25 -42.10
CA ARG A 430 -24.35 -57.49 -42.81
C ARG A 430 -24.76 -58.22 -44.09
N ASP A 431 -26.06 -58.24 -44.39
CA ASP A 431 -26.60 -58.62 -45.70
C ASP A 431 -27.38 -57.41 -46.24
N SER A 432 -26.81 -56.73 -47.25
CA SER A 432 -27.34 -55.45 -47.76
C SER A 432 -28.47 -55.58 -48.79
N ASP A 433 -28.70 -56.75 -49.40
CA ASP A 433 -29.78 -56.95 -50.38
C ASP A 433 -30.80 -58.07 -50.06
N ASN A 434 -30.49 -58.85 -49.03
CA ASN A 434 -31.32 -59.83 -48.33
C ASN A 434 -31.58 -61.11 -49.14
N ASP A 435 -30.57 -61.57 -49.91
CA ASP A 435 -30.57 -62.88 -50.58
C ASP A 435 -30.18 -64.06 -49.68
N GLY A 436 -29.53 -63.80 -48.54
CA GLY A 436 -29.02 -64.80 -47.60
C GLY A 436 -27.50 -65.07 -47.67
N VAL A 437 -26.76 -64.32 -48.49
CA VAL A 437 -25.29 -64.24 -48.51
C VAL A 437 -24.86 -62.88 -47.95
N ASN A 438 -23.93 -62.87 -46.99
CA ASN A 438 -23.50 -61.61 -46.36
C ASN A 438 -22.52 -60.81 -47.25
N ASP A 439 -22.39 -59.52 -46.95
CA ASP A 439 -21.58 -58.52 -47.65
C ASP A 439 -20.07 -58.85 -47.69
N CYS A 440 -19.58 -59.87 -46.96
CA CYS A 440 -18.20 -60.37 -47.06
C CYS A 440 -18.04 -61.56 -48.02
N GLU A 441 -19.07 -62.39 -48.20
CA GLU A 441 -19.10 -63.49 -49.16
C GLU A 441 -19.69 -63.08 -50.54
N ASP A 442 -20.54 -62.06 -50.57
CA ASP A 442 -21.24 -61.59 -51.76
C ASP A 442 -20.39 -60.65 -52.63
N GLN A 443 -20.42 -60.89 -53.95
CA GLN A 443 -19.73 -60.11 -54.98
C GLN A 443 -20.62 -59.05 -55.66
N CYS A 444 -21.91 -58.98 -55.33
CA CYS A 444 -22.91 -58.15 -56.01
C CYS A 444 -23.64 -57.09 -55.13
N LEU A 445 -23.66 -57.22 -53.81
CA LEU A 445 -24.03 -56.34 -52.68
C LEU A 445 -25.39 -55.61 -52.69
N ASN A 446 -26.06 -55.55 -53.85
CA ASN A 446 -27.23 -54.73 -54.15
C ASN A 446 -28.10 -55.38 -55.26
N GLN A 447 -27.89 -56.67 -55.56
CA GLN A 447 -28.55 -57.43 -56.63
C GLN A 447 -28.69 -58.92 -56.22
N PRO A 448 -29.81 -59.31 -55.58
CA PRO A 448 -29.99 -60.65 -55.04
C PRO A 448 -29.73 -61.79 -56.04
N GLY A 449 -28.96 -62.79 -55.61
CA GLY A 449 -28.59 -63.95 -56.40
C GLY A 449 -28.75 -65.26 -55.60
N ILE A 450 -27.66 -66.03 -55.49
CA ILE A 450 -27.55 -67.25 -54.68
C ILE A 450 -26.08 -67.50 -54.30
N GLN A 451 -25.84 -68.18 -53.17
CA GLN A 451 -24.49 -68.57 -52.72
C GLN A 451 -23.69 -69.37 -53.76
N ALA A 452 -24.36 -70.17 -54.62
CA ALA A 452 -23.71 -70.92 -55.70
C ALA A 452 -23.07 -70.03 -56.80
N HIS A 453 -23.36 -68.72 -56.80
CA HIS A 453 -22.80 -67.70 -57.67
C HIS A 453 -22.18 -66.53 -56.88
N ASN A 454 -21.80 -66.75 -55.60
CA ASN A 454 -21.26 -65.74 -54.69
C ASN A 454 -22.20 -64.51 -54.55
N GLY A 455 -23.49 -64.74 -54.33
CA GLY A 455 -24.54 -63.70 -54.22
C GLY A 455 -24.93 -63.02 -55.54
N CYS A 456 -24.22 -63.27 -56.64
CA CYS A 456 -24.57 -62.67 -57.94
C CYS A 456 -25.70 -63.41 -58.71
N PRO A 457 -26.52 -62.69 -59.50
CA PRO A 457 -27.60 -63.28 -60.30
C PRO A 457 -27.09 -64.05 -61.54
N GLU A 458 -27.80 -65.13 -61.90
CA GLU A 458 -27.42 -66.07 -62.98
C GLU A 458 -27.49 -65.44 -64.39
N GLN A 459 -26.37 -65.46 -65.13
CA GLN A 459 -26.32 -64.97 -66.52
C GLN A 459 -26.81 -66.02 -67.52
N GLN A 460 -28.04 -65.84 -68.02
CA GLN A 460 -28.63 -66.74 -69.03
C GLN A 460 -27.91 -66.67 -70.38
N THR A 461 -27.49 -67.83 -70.91
CA THR A 461 -26.85 -67.95 -72.22
C THR A 461 -27.83 -68.48 -73.28
N GLY A 462 -27.97 -67.76 -74.40
CA GLY A 462 -28.88 -68.09 -75.51
C GLY A 462 -28.14 -68.35 -76.83
N PRO A 463 -28.54 -69.35 -77.64
CA PRO A 463 -27.79 -69.77 -78.83
C PRO A 463 -28.11 -68.99 -80.12
N THR A 464 -27.10 -68.83 -80.97
CA THR A 464 -27.18 -68.14 -82.28
C THR A 464 -27.81 -69.01 -83.36
N PHE A 465 -28.73 -68.46 -84.18
CA PHE A 465 -29.07 -69.00 -85.50
C PHE A 465 -29.38 -67.89 -86.53
N CYS A 466 -29.28 -68.21 -87.82
CA CYS A 466 -29.02 -67.23 -88.89
C CYS A 466 -30.22 -66.82 -89.78
N LEU A 467 -30.16 -65.56 -90.26
CA LEU A 467 -30.60 -65.03 -91.59
C LEU A 467 -32.04 -65.33 -92.08
N GLY A 468 -32.85 -64.28 -92.33
CA GLY A 468 -34.22 -64.45 -92.85
C GLY A 468 -35.00 -63.27 -93.49
N THR A 469 -34.45 -62.05 -93.56
CA THR A 469 -34.75 -60.98 -94.57
C THR A 469 -36.21 -60.58 -94.97
N VAL A 470 -36.45 -59.23 -94.99
CA VAL A 470 -37.12 -58.46 -96.09
C VAL A 470 -38.68 -58.49 -96.20
N LEU A 471 -39.45 -57.39 -96.42
CA LEU A 471 -39.25 -55.91 -96.42
C LEU A 471 -40.60 -55.13 -96.40
N LEU A 472 -40.54 -53.82 -96.05
CA LEU A 472 -41.44 -52.70 -96.48
C LEU A 472 -42.93 -52.71 -96.03
N SER A 473 -43.63 -51.56 -95.87
CA SER A 473 -43.44 -50.17 -96.38
C SER A 473 -43.81 -49.11 -95.30
N ILE A 474 -43.05 -48.01 -95.11
CA ILE A 474 -43.31 -46.61 -95.58
C ILE A 474 -44.68 -46.05 -95.07
N MET A 475 -44.83 -44.93 -94.33
CA MET A 475 -44.20 -43.57 -94.32
C MET A 475 -44.31 -42.97 -92.86
N VAL A 476 -44.01 -41.72 -92.42
CA VAL A 476 -43.65 -40.39 -93.01
C VAL A 476 -42.43 -39.76 -92.27
N ILE A 477 -42.42 -38.45 -91.90
CA ILE A 477 -41.22 -37.67 -91.49
C ILE A 477 -41.58 -36.51 -90.51
N SER A 478 -40.58 -36.08 -89.71
CA SER A 478 -40.33 -34.72 -89.17
C SER A 478 -41.23 -34.12 -88.06
N GLY A 479 -40.56 -33.66 -86.99
CA GLY A 479 -41.19 -33.07 -85.79
C GLY A 479 -41.23 -31.54 -85.74
N ALA A 480 -41.54 -31.00 -84.54
CA ALA A 480 -41.35 -29.61 -84.10
C ALA A 480 -41.60 -29.47 -82.58
N ILE A 481 -41.14 -28.37 -81.96
CA ILE A 481 -41.65 -27.76 -80.68
C ILE A 481 -41.43 -28.64 -79.41
N ILE A 482 -40.44 -28.39 -78.54
CA ILE A 482 -40.39 -27.37 -77.46
C ILE A 482 -41.61 -27.51 -76.49
N THR A 483 -41.44 -27.83 -75.20
CA THR A 483 -41.20 -26.86 -74.10
C THR A 483 -40.83 -27.55 -72.76
N LYS A 484 -40.20 -26.78 -71.86
CA LYS A 484 -39.88 -27.02 -70.43
C LYS A 484 -40.93 -27.77 -69.59
N MET A 485 -40.44 -28.50 -68.58
CA MET A 485 -40.66 -28.34 -67.11
C MET A 485 -40.12 -29.63 -66.44
N LYS A 486 -39.22 -29.68 -65.45
CA LYS A 486 -38.75 -28.76 -64.37
C LYS A 486 -39.78 -28.45 -63.29
N LEU A 487 -39.30 -28.46 -62.04
CA LEU A 487 -39.97 -28.50 -60.73
C LEU A 487 -40.25 -29.96 -60.27
N LYS A 488 -40.00 -30.30 -59.00
CA LYS A 488 -39.55 -29.45 -57.87
C LYS A 488 -38.48 -30.12 -57.04
#